data_AF-A0A7X6UN24-F1
#
_entry.id   AF-A0A7X6UN24-F1
#
_cell.length_a   1.000
_cell.length_b   1.000
_cell.length_c   1.000
_cell.angle_alpha   90.00
_cell.angle_beta   90.00
_cell.angle_gamma   90.00
#
_symmetry.space_group_name_H-M   'P 1'
#
loop_
_entity.id
_entity.type
_entity.pdbx_description
1 polymer ?
#
loop_
_entity_poly.entity_id
_entity_poly.type
_entity_poly.pdbx_seq_one_letter_code
_entity_poly.pdbx_strand_id
1 'polypeptide(L)'
;MKKTLAALLIMALLAFPIAGALAFSLTLPENPSTGYTWTYTGSNEKVLVPEGSSYKPDAYQTQRVGAGGGRTWVFQKGEDGDTVLKFTCSRADGTTAAQYNMYLYRVEQGLLNWRADIRVDRSQVEIGLPENPSTGYTWRVDSDNDGILKLEKSTYNDYITNDNLLGQGGAHRWKYVPEVPGEVAITFTYARSGDIKGEETLVFVFRVDEGLGVTVVYP
;
A
#
# COMPACT_ATOMS: atom_id res chain seq x y z
N MET A 1 -3.30 -24.87 -36.40
CA MET A 1 -3.72 -23.74 -35.54
C MET A 1 -2.94 -23.81 -34.25
N LYS A 2 -1.87 -23.00 -34.13
CA LYS A 2 -1.03 -22.96 -32.94
C LYS A 2 -1.81 -22.27 -31.82
N LYS A 3 -2.26 -23.04 -30.83
CA LYS A 3 -2.76 -22.49 -29.57
C LYS A 3 -1.54 -21.88 -28.87
N THR A 4 -1.46 -20.56 -28.84
CA THR A 4 -0.53 -19.84 -27.96
C THR A 4 -0.92 -20.19 -26.53
N LEU A 5 -0.12 -21.02 -25.86
CA LEU A 5 -0.10 -21.10 -24.41
C LEU A 5 0.26 -19.69 -23.92
N ALA A 6 -0.75 -18.95 -23.48
CA ALA A 6 -0.52 -17.79 -22.64
C ALA A 6 0.31 -18.28 -21.45
N ALA A 7 1.40 -17.56 -21.17
CA ALA A 7 2.28 -17.84 -20.06
C ALA A 7 1.44 -18.04 -18.80
N LEU A 8 1.43 -19.28 -18.32
CA LEU A 8 0.98 -19.67 -17.00
C LEU A 8 2.06 -19.15 -16.04
N LEU A 9 2.15 -17.82 -15.89
CA LEU A 9 3.15 -17.15 -15.08
C LEU A 9 2.65 -17.17 -13.65
N ILE A 10 3.00 -18.24 -12.95
CA ILE A 10 3.26 -18.36 -11.50
C ILE A 10 2.69 -17.19 -10.66
N MET A 11 1.37 -17.04 -10.65
CA MET A 11 0.62 -16.28 -9.64
C MET A 11 -0.05 -17.27 -8.68
N ALA A 12 0.56 -18.43 -8.48
CA ALA A 12 0.15 -19.42 -7.51
C ALA A 12 1.14 -19.40 -6.34
N LEU A 13 0.64 -18.98 -5.17
CA LEU A 13 1.32 -18.84 -3.87
C LEU A 13 2.12 -17.54 -3.61
N LEU A 14 1.48 -16.40 -3.84
CA LEU A 14 1.46 -15.37 -2.80
C LEU A 14 0.18 -15.60 -1.99
N ALA A 15 0.19 -16.62 -1.11
CA ALA A 15 -0.95 -16.91 -0.25
C ALA A 15 -1.09 -15.78 0.80
N PHE A 16 -1.74 -14.70 0.37
CA PHE A 16 -2.33 -13.72 1.27
C PHE A 16 -3.52 -14.34 1.99
N PRO A 17 -3.84 -13.90 3.22
CA PRO A 17 -5.12 -14.20 3.83
C PRO A 17 -6.32 -13.61 3.06
N ILE A 18 -6.09 -12.86 1.98
CA ILE A 18 -7.12 -12.20 1.16
C ILE A 18 -7.38 -12.94 -0.16
N ALA A 19 -6.49 -13.84 -0.60
CA ALA A 19 -6.69 -14.59 -1.84
C ALA A 19 -7.92 -15.52 -1.68
N GLY A 20 -9.08 -15.07 -2.19
CA GLY A 20 -10.38 -15.73 -2.03
C GLY A 20 -11.31 -15.13 -0.98
N ALA A 21 -10.89 -14.09 -0.24
CA ALA A 21 -11.77 -13.40 0.70
C ALA A 21 -12.82 -12.57 -0.05
N LEU A 22 -14.10 -12.79 0.28
CA LEU A 22 -15.21 -11.98 -0.25
C LEU A 22 -15.22 -10.57 0.33
N ALA A 23 -14.59 -10.38 1.49
CA ALA A 23 -14.49 -9.11 2.18
C ALA A 23 -13.15 -8.97 2.91
N PHE A 24 -12.72 -7.74 3.13
CA PHE A 24 -11.63 -7.45 4.06
C PHE A 24 -11.91 -6.20 4.86
N SER A 25 -11.16 -6.02 5.94
CA SER A 25 -11.19 -4.80 6.73
C SER A 25 -9.83 -4.14 6.74
N LEU A 26 -9.83 -2.80 6.67
CA LEU A 26 -8.64 -1.99 6.85
C LEU A 26 -8.82 -1.16 8.12
N THR A 27 -7.86 -1.19 9.04
CA THR A 27 -7.89 -0.38 10.25
C THR A 27 -6.74 0.60 10.26
N LEU A 28 -7.03 1.88 10.46
CA LEU A 28 -6.05 2.94 10.65
C LEU A 28 -6.12 3.46 12.09
N PRO A 29 -4.97 3.68 12.75
CA PRO A 29 -4.94 4.38 14.02
C PRO A 29 -5.55 5.77 13.88
N GLU A 30 -6.48 6.10 14.77
CA GLU A 30 -7.17 7.39 14.79
C GLU A 30 -7.27 7.88 16.23
N ASN A 31 -6.98 9.15 16.47
CA ASN A 31 -7.22 9.78 17.76
C ASN A 31 -8.12 11.00 17.59
N PRO A 32 -9.45 10.84 17.68
CA PRO A 32 -10.40 11.94 17.49
C PRO A 32 -10.20 13.10 18.46
N SER A 33 -9.60 12.88 19.64
CA SER A 33 -9.33 13.95 20.62
C SER A 33 -8.31 14.99 20.14
N THR A 34 -7.52 14.66 19.12
CA THR A 34 -6.56 15.57 18.47
C THR A 34 -7.19 16.44 17.39
N GLY A 35 -8.47 16.19 17.07
CA GLY A 35 -9.19 16.83 15.97
C GLY A 35 -8.87 16.25 14.60
N TYR A 36 -7.98 15.25 14.50
CA TYR A 36 -7.67 14.54 13.27
C TYR A 36 -8.59 13.34 13.04
N THR A 37 -9.09 13.22 11.82
CA THR A 37 -9.94 12.10 11.38
C THR A 37 -9.53 11.63 10.00
N TRP A 38 -9.77 10.35 9.73
CA TRP A 38 -9.56 9.78 8.41
C TRP A 38 -10.82 9.83 7.56
N THR A 39 -10.67 10.30 6.32
CA THR A 39 -11.63 10.11 5.23
C THR A 39 -10.99 9.23 4.16
N TYR A 40 -11.78 8.69 3.23
CA TYR A 40 -11.22 7.97 2.09
C TYR A 40 -12.02 8.21 0.81
N THR A 41 -11.37 7.97 -0.31
CA THR A 41 -11.97 7.91 -1.66
C THR A 41 -11.48 6.65 -2.37
N GLY A 42 -12.34 5.97 -3.13
CA GLY A 42 -11.96 4.87 -4.02
C GLY A 42 -11.96 5.32 -5.49
N SER A 43 -10.96 4.94 -6.28
CA SER A 43 -10.95 5.26 -7.72
C SER A 43 -11.94 4.42 -8.53
N ASN A 44 -12.29 3.22 -8.04
CA ASN A 44 -13.27 2.34 -8.66
C ASN A 44 -14.00 1.50 -7.59
N GLU A 45 -15.22 1.89 -7.24
CA GLU A 45 -16.05 1.22 -6.23
C GLU A 45 -16.70 -0.07 -6.73
N LYS A 46 -16.65 -0.37 -8.04
CA LYS A 46 -17.12 -1.66 -8.56
C LYS A 46 -16.16 -2.80 -8.23
N VAL A 47 -14.87 -2.49 -8.08
CA VAL A 47 -13.83 -3.46 -7.71
C VAL A 47 -13.83 -3.73 -6.22
N LEU A 48 -13.98 -2.68 -5.40
CA LEU A 48 -14.15 -2.78 -3.96
C LEU A 48 -15.37 -1.95 -3.51
N VAL A 49 -16.42 -2.65 -3.09
CA VAL A 49 -17.67 -2.04 -2.66
C VAL A 49 -17.59 -1.74 -1.15
N PRO A 50 -17.72 -0.48 -0.71
CA PRO A 50 -17.65 -0.15 0.70
C PRO A 50 -18.94 -0.52 1.44
N GLU A 51 -18.81 -1.17 2.60
CA GLU A 51 -19.96 -1.50 3.46
C GLU A 51 -20.15 -0.51 4.62
N GLY A 52 -19.08 0.20 4.98
CA GLY A 52 -19.13 1.19 6.04
C GLY A 52 -17.83 1.28 6.82
N SER A 53 -17.87 2.08 7.88
CA SER A 53 -16.74 2.22 8.81
C SER A 53 -17.22 2.33 10.25
N SER A 54 -16.35 1.94 11.18
CA SER A 54 -16.58 2.08 12.61
C SER A 54 -15.30 2.52 13.31
N TYR A 55 -15.42 3.34 14.36
CA TYR A 55 -14.30 3.70 15.23
C TYR A 55 -14.42 2.94 16.55
N LYS A 56 -13.31 2.39 17.02
CA LYS A 56 -13.21 1.73 18.33
C LYS A 56 -12.05 2.35 19.13
N PRO A 57 -12.32 2.96 20.30
CA PRO A 57 -11.24 3.42 21.18
C PRO A 57 -10.44 2.24 21.72
N ASP A 58 -9.16 2.45 22.03
CA ASP A 58 -8.30 1.39 22.55
C ASP A 58 -8.80 0.91 23.92
N ALA A 59 -9.19 -0.36 24.01
CA ALA A 59 -9.84 -0.95 25.19
C ALA A 59 -9.01 -0.75 26.48
N TYR A 60 -7.68 -0.88 26.38
CA TYR A 60 -6.74 -0.70 27.50
C TYR A 60 -6.56 0.77 27.95
N GLN A 61 -7.05 1.74 27.18
CA GLN A 61 -6.90 3.16 27.45
C GLN A 61 -8.25 3.89 27.63
N THR A 62 -9.37 3.18 27.63
CA THR A 62 -10.74 3.72 27.79
C THR A 62 -10.96 4.55 29.06
N GLN A 63 -10.06 4.48 30.05
CA GLN A 63 -10.10 5.27 31.28
C GLN A 63 -9.19 6.51 31.26
N ARG A 64 -8.50 6.80 30.14
CA ARG A 64 -7.64 7.97 29.98
C ARG A 64 -8.26 8.95 28.99
N VAL A 65 -8.51 10.18 29.45
CA VAL A 65 -8.93 11.29 28.58
C VAL A 65 -7.86 11.50 27.50
N GLY A 66 -8.27 11.50 26.23
CA GLY A 66 -7.38 11.71 25.08
C GLY A 66 -6.76 10.45 24.48
N ALA A 67 -7.12 9.25 24.95
CA ALA A 67 -6.72 8.00 24.35
C ALA A 67 -7.25 7.85 22.91
N GLY A 68 -6.40 7.34 22.01
CA GLY A 68 -6.76 7.05 20.63
C GLY A 68 -7.50 5.72 20.50
N GLY A 69 -7.61 5.27 19.25
CA GLY A 69 -8.19 3.99 18.88
C GLY A 69 -7.90 3.64 17.43
N GLY A 70 -8.74 2.79 16.85
CA GLY A 70 -8.69 2.42 15.44
C GLY A 70 -10.00 2.74 14.73
N ARG A 71 -9.91 3.33 13.54
CA ARG A 71 -11.03 3.38 12.59
C ARG A 71 -10.89 2.23 11.60
N THR A 72 -11.92 1.41 11.49
CA THR A 72 -11.98 0.24 10.61
C THR A 72 -13.00 0.47 9.50
N TRP A 73 -12.58 0.29 8.25
CA TRP A 73 -13.45 0.23 7.08
C TRP A 73 -13.59 -1.21 6.61
N VAL A 74 -14.76 -1.55 6.09
CA VAL A 74 -15.06 -2.87 5.53
C VAL A 74 -15.38 -2.72 4.05
N PHE A 75 -14.74 -3.55 3.24
CA PHE A 75 -14.89 -3.59 1.79
C PHE A 75 -15.24 -4.99 1.34
N GLN A 76 -16.24 -5.11 0.47
CA GLN A 76 -16.54 -6.34 -0.25
C GLN A 76 -15.81 -6.33 -1.58
N LYS A 77 -15.31 -7.50 -1.97
CA LYS A 77 -14.76 -7.76 -3.29
C LYS A 77 -15.89 -7.71 -4.31
N GLY A 78 -15.77 -6.83 -5.29
CA GLY A 78 -16.70 -6.74 -6.41
C GLY A 78 -16.18 -7.42 -7.68
N GLU A 79 -16.25 -6.68 -8.78
CA GLU A 79 -15.88 -7.07 -10.14
C GLU A 79 -14.36 -7.11 -10.34
N ASP A 80 -13.92 -7.83 -11.37
CA ASP A 80 -12.53 -7.81 -11.82
C ASP A 80 -12.12 -6.38 -12.26
N GLY A 81 -10.91 -5.97 -11.91
CA GLY A 81 -10.35 -4.66 -12.22
C GLY A 81 -9.37 -4.15 -11.16
N ASP A 82 -8.88 -2.93 -11.38
CA ASP A 82 -7.98 -2.23 -10.47
C ASP A 82 -8.70 -1.10 -9.72
N THR A 83 -8.30 -0.87 -8.47
CA THR A 83 -8.77 0.25 -7.66
C THR A 83 -7.71 0.73 -6.68
N VAL A 84 -7.76 2.03 -6.38
CA VAL A 84 -6.91 2.68 -5.38
C VAL A 84 -7.82 3.25 -4.31
N LEU A 85 -7.60 2.82 -3.06
CA LEU A 85 -8.21 3.44 -1.89
C LEU A 85 -7.25 4.48 -1.34
N LYS A 86 -7.61 5.77 -1.41
CA LYS A 86 -6.83 6.88 -0.84
C LYS A 86 -7.48 7.36 0.44
N PHE A 87 -6.80 7.12 1.56
CA PHE A 87 -7.15 7.61 2.88
C PHE A 87 -6.42 8.92 3.16
N THR A 88 -7.14 9.90 3.70
CA THR A 88 -6.61 11.22 4.06
C THR A 88 -6.86 11.50 5.53
N CYS A 89 -5.80 11.67 6.30
CA CYS A 89 -5.87 12.13 7.68
C CYS A 89 -5.75 13.65 7.67
N SER A 90 -6.78 14.33 8.15
CA SER A 90 -6.81 15.80 8.23
C SER A 90 -7.56 16.24 9.48
N ARG A 91 -7.37 17.50 9.88
CA ARG A 91 -8.22 18.09 10.91
C ARG A 91 -9.67 18.16 10.42
N ALA A 92 -10.62 18.19 11.35
CA ALA A 92 -12.05 18.24 11.04
C ALA A 92 -12.48 19.44 10.14
N ASP A 93 -11.66 20.49 10.06
CA ASP A 93 -11.85 21.62 9.14
C ASP A 93 -11.39 21.35 7.69
N GLY A 94 -10.72 20.21 7.44
CA GLY A 94 -10.32 19.71 6.13
C GLY A 94 -9.21 20.49 5.43
N THR A 95 -8.66 21.54 6.05
CA THR A 95 -7.86 22.55 5.32
C THR A 95 -6.45 22.10 4.96
N THR A 96 -5.89 21.10 5.64
CA THR A 96 -4.58 20.51 5.31
C THR A 96 -4.52 19.05 5.77
N ALA A 97 -4.16 18.15 4.85
CA ALA A 97 -3.90 16.76 5.19
C ALA A 97 -2.56 16.63 5.93
N ALA A 98 -2.56 15.92 7.05
CA ALA A 98 -1.35 15.55 7.77
C ALA A 98 -0.71 14.27 7.20
N GLN A 99 -1.53 13.37 6.65
CA GLN A 99 -1.08 12.09 6.13
C GLN A 99 -2.01 11.58 5.03
N TYR A 100 -1.44 10.89 4.06
CA TYR A 100 -2.14 10.07 3.08
C TYR A 100 -1.69 8.62 3.19
N ASN A 101 -2.64 7.69 3.17
CA ASN A 101 -2.37 6.27 2.97
C ASN A 101 -3.12 5.80 1.71
N MET A 102 -2.40 5.24 0.74
CA MET A 102 -2.98 4.71 -0.48
C MET A 102 -2.79 3.20 -0.50
N TYR A 103 -3.83 2.47 -0.91
CA TYR A 103 -3.80 1.03 -1.04
C TYR A 103 -4.28 0.65 -2.43
N LEU A 104 -3.42 -0.03 -3.18
CA LEU A 104 -3.70 -0.49 -4.53
C LEU A 104 -4.16 -1.94 -4.45
N TYR A 105 -5.31 -2.21 -5.06
CA TYR A 105 -5.89 -3.54 -5.14
C TYR A 105 -6.23 -3.90 -6.58
N ARG A 106 -6.11 -5.20 -6.88
CA ARG A 106 -6.56 -5.81 -8.13
C ARG A 106 -7.48 -6.97 -7.81
N VAL A 107 -8.64 -7.02 -8.45
CA VAL A 107 -9.44 -8.23 -8.55
C VAL A 107 -9.21 -8.83 -9.93
N GLU A 108 -8.72 -10.06 -10.00
CA GLU A 108 -8.45 -10.74 -11.26
C GLU A 108 -8.87 -12.21 -11.14
N GLN A 109 -9.69 -12.68 -12.09
CA GLN A 109 -10.27 -14.01 -12.05
C GLN A 109 -11.02 -14.28 -10.73
N GLY A 110 -11.66 -13.24 -10.19
CA GLY A 110 -12.37 -13.29 -8.92
C GLY A 110 -11.49 -13.31 -7.66
N LEU A 111 -10.16 -13.24 -7.78
CA LEU A 111 -9.24 -13.19 -6.65
C LEU A 111 -8.84 -11.74 -6.34
N LEU A 112 -9.02 -11.33 -5.08
CA LEU A 112 -8.57 -10.03 -4.59
C LEU A 112 -7.10 -10.08 -4.17
N ASN A 113 -6.30 -9.19 -4.75
CA ASN A 113 -4.87 -9.08 -4.53
C ASN A 113 -4.52 -7.66 -4.06
N TRP A 114 -3.78 -7.57 -2.95
CA TRP A 114 -3.10 -6.34 -2.57
C TRP A 114 -1.85 -6.17 -3.46
N ARG A 115 -1.68 -4.99 -4.06
CA ARG A 115 -0.60 -4.70 -5.02
C ARG A 115 0.46 -3.77 -4.45
N ALA A 116 0.05 -2.77 -3.69
CA ALA A 116 0.96 -1.83 -3.05
C ALA A 116 0.25 -1.06 -1.94
N ASP A 117 1.01 -0.59 -0.94
CA ASP A 117 0.58 0.47 -0.03
C ASP A 117 1.59 1.62 -0.05
N ILE A 118 1.10 2.86 -0.05
CA ILE A 118 1.92 4.07 -0.05
C ILE A 118 1.48 4.93 1.13
N ARG A 119 2.40 5.26 2.01
CA ARG A 119 2.15 6.16 3.15
C ARG A 119 2.98 7.40 2.97
N VAL A 120 2.31 8.55 3.01
CA VAL A 120 2.95 9.84 2.79
C VAL A 120 2.53 10.75 3.92
N ASP A 121 3.50 11.30 4.62
CA ASP A 121 3.32 12.54 5.35
C ASP A 121 4.19 13.62 4.70
N ARG A 122 4.30 14.81 5.32
CA ARG A 122 5.09 15.89 4.75
C ARG A 122 6.59 15.56 4.64
N SER A 123 7.12 14.72 5.52
CA SER A 123 8.56 14.50 5.74
C SER A 123 9.10 13.18 5.21
N GLN A 124 8.24 12.25 4.81
CA GLN A 124 8.65 10.94 4.34
C GLN A 124 7.60 10.26 3.47
N VAL A 125 8.08 9.31 2.67
CA VAL A 125 7.26 8.37 1.91
C VAL A 125 7.68 6.94 2.30
N GLU A 126 6.71 6.08 2.56
CA GLU A 126 6.92 4.64 2.68
C GLU A 126 6.11 3.92 1.60
N ILE A 127 6.77 3.07 0.81
CA ILE A 127 6.15 2.24 -0.22
C ILE A 127 6.30 0.78 0.21
N GLY A 128 5.20 0.04 0.27
CA GLY A 128 5.17 -1.39 0.57
C GLY A 128 4.66 -2.18 -0.63
N LEU A 129 5.41 -3.19 -1.05
CA LEU A 129 5.03 -4.10 -2.13
C LEU A 129 5.01 -5.55 -1.62
N PRO A 130 4.05 -6.37 -2.10
CA PRO A 130 4.00 -7.78 -1.78
C PRO A 130 5.18 -8.53 -2.43
N GLU A 131 5.94 -9.31 -1.66
CA GLU A 131 7.10 -10.04 -2.15
C GLU A 131 7.16 -11.43 -1.50
N ASN A 132 7.60 -12.45 -2.23
CA ASN A 132 7.95 -13.74 -1.65
C ASN A 132 9.33 -14.20 -2.13
N PRO A 133 10.40 -13.87 -1.38
CA PRO A 133 11.76 -14.23 -1.75
C PRO A 133 11.98 -15.74 -1.91
N SER A 134 11.17 -16.60 -1.28
CA SER A 134 11.31 -18.06 -1.40
C SER A 134 11.00 -18.58 -2.81
N THR A 135 10.31 -17.79 -3.62
CA THR A 135 10.03 -18.10 -5.03
C THR A 135 11.21 -17.73 -5.94
N GLY A 136 12.21 -17.01 -5.41
CA GLY A 136 13.32 -16.45 -6.17
C GLY A 136 12.98 -15.16 -6.92
N TYR A 137 11.79 -14.60 -6.71
CA TYR A 137 11.38 -13.30 -7.26
C TYR A 137 11.50 -12.20 -6.22
N THR A 138 12.01 -11.04 -6.64
CA THR A 138 12.14 -9.84 -5.80
C THR A 138 11.80 -8.60 -6.61
N TRP A 139 11.40 -7.53 -5.92
CA TRP A 139 11.28 -6.20 -6.48
C TRP A 139 12.65 -5.55 -6.57
N ARG A 140 12.94 -5.00 -7.76
CA ARG A 140 14.07 -4.11 -7.98
C ARG A 140 13.54 -2.70 -8.10
N VAL A 141 14.16 -1.78 -7.37
CA VAL A 141 13.86 -0.35 -7.49
C VAL A 141 14.92 0.29 -8.38
N ASP A 142 14.49 1.11 -9.33
CA ASP A 142 15.40 2.03 -9.99
C ASP A 142 15.83 3.11 -8.98
N SER A 143 17.14 3.21 -8.77
CA SER A 143 17.73 4.13 -7.81
C SER A 143 17.93 5.54 -8.37
N ASP A 144 17.72 5.73 -9.67
CA ASP A 144 17.84 7.05 -10.29
C ASP A 144 16.60 7.90 -9.97
N ASN A 145 16.77 8.86 -9.08
CA ASN A 145 15.72 9.74 -8.60
C ASN A 145 16.21 11.20 -8.48
N ASP A 146 17.29 11.53 -9.19
CA ASP A 146 17.95 12.84 -9.20
C ASP A 146 18.34 13.39 -7.82
N GLY A 147 18.36 12.55 -6.77
CA GLY A 147 18.56 12.96 -5.39
C GLY A 147 17.36 13.68 -4.76
N ILE A 148 16.18 13.71 -5.43
CA ILE A 148 14.95 14.34 -4.93
C ILE A 148 14.44 13.62 -3.67
N LEU A 149 14.45 12.29 -3.70
CA LEU A 149 14.07 11.43 -2.58
C LEU A 149 15.24 10.52 -2.21
N LYS A 150 15.72 10.58 -0.98
CA LYS A 150 16.78 9.67 -0.51
C LYS A 150 16.20 8.44 0.15
N LEU A 151 16.64 7.27 -0.28
CA LEU A 151 16.32 6.01 0.38
C LEU A 151 16.98 5.99 1.77
N GLU A 152 16.17 6.05 2.82
CA GLU A 152 16.64 5.98 4.21
C GLU A 152 16.73 4.53 4.68
N LYS A 153 15.74 3.71 4.31
CA LYS A 153 15.62 2.33 4.78
C LYS A 153 14.89 1.46 3.77
N SER A 154 15.35 0.21 3.66
CA SER A 154 14.68 -0.84 2.89
C SER A 154 14.62 -2.10 3.74
N THR A 155 13.43 -2.65 3.95
CA THR A 155 13.22 -3.82 4.82
C THR A 155 12.16 -4.74 4.25
N TYR A 156 12.48 -6.02 4.20
CA TYR A 156 11.52 -7.08 3.96
C TYR A 156 11.03 -7.64 5.30
N ASN A 157 9.72 -7.73 5.45
CA ASN A 157 9.07 -8.34 6.62
C ASN A 157 8.16 -9.47 6.14
N ASP A 158 8.37 -10.68 6.65
CA ASP A 158 7.43 -11.79 6.45
C ASP A 158 6.04 -11.43 6.99
N TYR A 159 5.00 -11.99 6.37
CA TYR A 159 3.67 -11.90 6.99
C TYR A 159 3.68 -12.71 8.27
N ILE A 160 3.47 -12.05 9.40
CA ILE A 160 3.29 -12.74 10.67
C ILE A 160 1.91 -13.42 10.65
N THR A 161 1.86 -14.72 10.36
CA THR A 161 0.72 -15.56 10.72
C THR A 161 1.06 -16.37 11.97
N ASN A 162 0.03 -16.84 12.67
CA ASN A 162 0.19 -17.62 13.90
C ASN A 162 1.02 -18.90 13.71
N ASP A 163 1.22 -19.35 12.47
CA ASP A 163 1.80 -20.66 12.14
C ASP A 163 3.20 -20.59 11.50
N ASN A 164 3.82 -19.41 11.39
CA ASN A 164 5.19 -19.15 10.87
C ASN A 164 5.64 -20.16 9.79
N LEU A 165 4.93 -20.15 8.65
CA LEU A 165 5.02 -21.19 7.63
C LEU A 165 6.29 -21.00 6.78
N LEU A 166 7.03 -22.09 6.52
CA LEU A 166 8.18 -22.07 5.62
C LEU A 166 7.76 -21.68 4.19
N GLY A 167 8.43 -20.68 3.61
CA GLY A 167 8.14 -20.17 2.26
C GLY A 167 6.97 -19.18 2.20
N GLN A 168 6.53 -18.66 3.35
CA GLN A 168 5.56 -17.58 3.43
C GLN A 168 6.12 -16.30 2.81
N GLY A 169 5.28 -15.62 2.03
CA GLY A 169 5.60 -14.30 1.52
C GLY A 169 5.52 -13.23 2.61
N GLY A 170 5.84 -12.01 2.23
CA GLY A 170 5.86 -10.84 3.07
C GLY A 170 5.70 -9.57 2.24
N ALA A 171 6.03 -8.45 2.86
CA ALA A 171 6.07 -7.17 2.18
C ALA A 171 7.48 -6.60 2.24
N HIS A 172 8.00 -6.17 1.10
CA HIS A 172 9.19 -5.32 1.06
C HIS A 172 8.75 -3.86 1.15
N ARG A 173 9.35 -3.12 2.09
CA ARG A 173 9.09 -1.71 2.34
C ARG A 173 10.32 -0.86 2.07
N TRP A 174 10.13 0.26 1.39
CA TRP A 174 11.14 1.29 1.16
C TRP A 174 10.67 2.60 1.76
N LYS A 175 11.54 3.21 2.56
CA LYS A 175 11.32 4.49 3.23
C LYS A 175 12.23 5.54 2.61
N TYR A 176 11.64 6.61 2.13
CA TYR A 176 12.33 7.74 1.51
C TYR A 176 12.09 9.03 2.30
N VAL A 177 13.08 9.91 2.30
CA VAL A 177 12.98 11.28 2.82
C VAL A 177 13.28 12.29 1.70
N PRO A 178 12.57 13.43 1.64
CA PRO A 178 12.82 14.48 0.66
C PRO A 178 14.13 15.21 0.95
N GLU A 179 14.94 15.42 -0.08
CA GLU A 179 16.23 16.12 0.01
C GLU A 179 16.29 17.32 -0.94
N VAL A 180 15.70 17.21 -2.14
CA VAL A 180 15.71 18.27 -3.15
C VAL A 180 14.29 18.50 -3.70
N PRO A 181 13.82 19.75 -3.87
CA PRO A 181 12.55 20.03 -4.54
C PRO A 181 12.54 19.53 -5.99
N GLY A 182 11.39 19.03 -6.44
CA GLY A 182 11.24 18.48 -7.78
C GLY A 182 10.12 17.46 -7.90
N GLU A 183 9.98 16.88 -9.08
CA GLU A 183 9.08 15.75 -9.33
C GLU A 183 9.94 14.54 -9.71
N VAL A 184 9.59 13.38 -9.18
CA VAL A 184 10.36 12.16 -9.38
C VAL A 184 9.47 10.93 -9.47
N ALA A 185 9.84 10.02 -10.37
CA ALA A 185 9.19 8.72 -10.51
C ALA A 185 10.06 7.65 -9.87
N ILE A 186 9.48 6.83 -8.99
CA ILE A 186 10.13 5.62 -8.46
C ILE A 186 9.55 4.42 -9.19
N THR A 187 10.41 3.70 -9.91
CA THR A 187 10.03 2.53 -10.71
C THR A 187 10.44 1.25 -9.99
N PHE A 188 9.47 0.36 -9.78
CA PHE A 188 9.66 -0.97 -9.22
C PHE A 188 9.43 -2.01 -10.31
N THR A 189 10.38 -2.92 -10.48
CA THR A 189 10.29 -4.02 -11.43
C THR A 189 10.36 -5.34 -10.67
N TYR A 190 9.30 -6.14 -10.75
CA TYR A 190 9.27 -7.48 -10.19
C TYR A 190 9.92 -8.45 -11.17
N ALA A 191 10.97 -9.14 -10.73
CA ALA A 191 11.71 -10.06 -11.58
C ALA A 191 12.28 -11.22 -10.77
N ARG A 192 12.50 -12.35 -11.43
CA ARG A 192 13.30 -13.42 -10.87
C ARG A 192 14.74 -12.93 -10.69
N SER A 193 15.39 -13.34 -9.60
CA SER A 193 16.79 -13.01 -9.35
C SER A 193 17.67 -13.44 -10.54
N GLY A 194 18.46 -12.51 -11.08
CA GLY A 194 19.31 -12.71 -12.25
C GLY A 194 18.66 -12.40 -13.60
N ASP A 195 17.34 -12.31 -13.70
CA ASP A 195 16.67 -12.02 -14.97
C ASP A 195 16.63 -10.51 -15.25
N ILE A 196 16.83 -10.10 -16.50
CA ILE A 196 16.78 -8.68 -16.91
C ILE A 196 15.33 -8.25 -17.22
N LYS A 197 14.50 -9.17 -17.68
CA LYS A 197 13.11 -8.89 -18.03
C LYS A 197 12.23 -8.97 -16.78
N GLY A 198 11.57 -7.86 -16.45
CA GLY A 198 10.53 -7.82 -15.43
C GLY A 198 9.24 -8.51 -15.88
N GLU A 199 8.54 -9.10 -14.92
CA GLU A 199 7.20 -9.64 -15.10
C GLU A 199 6.12 -8.59 -14.82
N GLU A 200 6.43 -7.65 -13.92
CA GLU A 200 5.56 -6.55 -13.55
C GLU A 200 6.39 -5.29 -13.31
N THR A 201 5.80 -4.14 -13.64
CA THR A 201 6.35 -2.83 -13.32
C THR A 201 5.29 -1.97 -12.64
N LEU A 202 5.66 -1.35 -11.53
CA LEU A 202 4.87 -0.32 -10.84
C LEU A 202 5.67 0.98 -10.83
N VAL A 203 4.99 2.10 -11.09
CA VAL A 203 5.62 3.43 -11.14
C VAL A 203 4.81 4.36 -10.27
N PHE A 204 5.47 4.99 -9.30
CA PHE A 204 4.86 5.96 -8.40
C PHE A 204 5.51 7.32 -8.59
N VAL A 205 4.72 8.37 -8.78
CA VAL A 205 5.23 9.73 -9.01
C VAL A 205 5.00 10.57 -7.77
N PHE A 206 6.07 11.20 -7.29
CA PHE A 206 6.08 12.08 -6.12
C PHE A 206 6.54 13.48 -6.50
N ARG A 207 6.03 14.47 -5.76
CA ARG A 207 6.49 15.84 -5.84
C ARG A 207 6.97 16.31 -4.48
N VAL A 208 8.16 16.91 -4.45
CA VAL A 208 8.77 17.58 -3.30
C VAL A 208 8.69 19.09 -3.52
N ASP A 209 8.06 19.81 -2.59
CA ASP A 209 7.96 21.27 -2.62
C ASP A 209 9.25 21.96 -2.09
N GLU A 210 9.34 23.29 -2.25
CA GLU A 210 10.48 24.10 -1.80
C GLU A 210 10.75 24.01 -0.28
N GLY A 211 9.73 23.64 0.51
CA GLY A 211 9.83 23.40 1.93
C GLY A 211 10.07 21.92 2.27
N LEU A 212 10.55 21.13 1.31
CA LEU A 212 10.76 19.68 1.40
C LEU A 212 9.50 18.90 1.81
N GLY A 213 8.33 19.42 1.49
CA GLY A 213 7.06 18.71 1.64
C GLY A 213 6.83 17.75 0.49
N VAL A 214 6.68 16.45 0.80
CA VAL A 214 6.41 15.43 -0.23
C VAL A 214 4.91 15.13 -0.39
N THR A 215 4.49 14.91 -1.63
CA THR A 215 3.13 14.51 -2.01
C THR A 215 3.14 13.45 -3.11
N VAL A 216 2.11 12.61 -3.19
CA VAL A 216 1.89 11.70 -4.33
C VAL A 216 1.14 12.44 -5.44
N VAL A 217 1.68 12.33 -6.65
CA VAL A 217 1.06 12.79 -7.90
C VAL A 217 0.30 11.66 -8.58
N TYR A 218 0.92 10.48 -8.66
CA TYR A 218 0.34 9.27 -9.28
C TYR A 218 0.68 8.02 -8.46
N PRO A 219 -0.33 7.30 -7.94
CA PRO A 219 -0.18 5.97 -7.37
C PRO A 219 -0.36 4.85 -8.40
#